data_AF-A0A0G0FY77-F1
#
_entry.id   AF-A0A0G0FY77-F1
#
_cell.length_a   1.000
_cell.length_b   1.000
_cell.length_c   1.000
_cell.angle_alpha   90.00
_cell.angle_beta   90.00
_cell.angle_gamma   90.00
#
_symmetry.space_group_name_H-M   'P 1'
#
loop_
_entity.id
_entity.type
_entity.pdbx_description
1 polymer ?
#
loop_
_entity_poly.entity_id
_entity_poly.type
_entity_poly.pdbx_seq_one_letter_code
_entity_poly.pdbx_strand_id
1 'polypeptide(L)'
;MSFQDLQNLDRSIQAIIFSESITDTHIQIADQFALNQNQLDFILDLEEKVWVKKTEVLNFPQELNQMERAQYYDLRALALELALKIFWPLQDYLKDVDRLILRLGGKVPLPVHLQAASVSQDNNVKTPDHFFGSMKILLEQHEILNEALLTAHKIINQLGQKVPATCANWLKNYFHFLGAAYHNSLQRAQFLAKEPNVLALNSEEKENLRYFLTSYDEGLELEVNYENNFLSLKTREVNNIQVEAVISTEELLKIFQEKLSELKASFVGEKLLSDEAGTSLYKLRDVFWQALSLQDPEKTLGILKVLISKKALDLLLAEDKRFAGVLKRFVSIKFGEAIIWPTTDKLIRLRLFLELILVDKLRLDSMKAGLLAYYFSNLSNENSQIVYLDIKARIFKWRELELNNKQIVWIK
;
A
#
# COMPACT_ATOMS: atom_id res chain seq x y z
N MET A 1 20.39 -1.23 -21.54
CA MET A 1 20.11 0.08 -22.20
C MET A 1 19.14 0.86 -21.33
N SER A 2 18.48 1.94 -21.78
CA SER A 2 17.41 2.55 -20.97
C SER A 2 16.18 1.66 -21.03
N PHE A 3 15.78 1.10 -19.89
CA PHE A 3 14.54 0.36 -19.65
C PHE A 3 13.29 0.99 -20.31
N GLN A 4 13.29 2.31 -20.50
CA GLN A 4 12.29 3.06 -21.25
C GLN A 4 12.00 2.49 -22.64
N ASP A 5 13.00 1.92 -23.34
CA ASP A 5 12.79 1.37 -24.67
C ASP A 5 11.93 0.09 -24.64
N LEU A 6 12.10 -0.76 -23.62
CA LEU A 6 11.29 -1.98 -23.43
C LEU A 6 9.86 -1.64 -22.99
N GLN A 7 9.69 -0.55 -22.24
CA GLN A 7 8.37 -0.06 -21.82
C GLN A 7 7.50 0.42 -23.00
N ASN A 8 8.12 0.79 -24.12
CA ASN A 8 7.41 1.23 -25.33
C ASN A 8 6.94 0.06 -26.23
N LEU A 9 7.23 -1.19 -25.86
CA LEU A 9 6.78 -2.37 -26.61
C LEU A 9 5.27 -2.63 -26.39
N ASP A 10 4.63 -3.36 -27.30
CA ASP A 10 3.24 -3.79 -27.10
C ASP A 10 3.12 -4.68 -25.85
N ARG A 11 2.02 -4.57 -25.11
CA ARG A 11 1.78 -5.29 -23.85
C ARG A 11 1.85 -6.79 -24.03
N SER A 12 1.38 -7.29 -25.18
CA SER A 12 1.44 -8.71 -25.54
C SER A 12 2.88 -9.24 -25.56
N ILE A 13 3.83 -8.41 -26.01
CA ILE A 13 5.26 -8.73 -26.10
C ILE A 13 5.91 -8.61 -24.74
N GLN A 14 5.63 -7.53 -24.01
CA GLN A 14 6.15 -7.31 -22.66
C GLN A 14 5.78 -8.47 -21.74
N ALA A 15 4.53 -8.95 -21.79
CA ALA A 15 4.07 -10.07 -20.98
C ALA A 15 4.89 -11.34 -21.20
N ILE A 16 5.33 -11.60 -22.44
CA ILE A 16 6.18 -12.75 -22.75
C ILE A 16 7.60 -12.51 -22.26
N ILE A 17 8.21 -11.37 -22.61
CA ILE A 17 9.59 -11.00 -22.24
C ILE A 17 9.78 -11.05 -20.72
N PHE A 18 8.82 -10.54 -19.96
CA PHE A 18 8.88 -10.50 -18.49
C PHE A 18 8.26 -11.72 -17.81
N SER A 19 7.85 -12.75 -18.56
CA SER A 19 7.28 -13.96 -17.98
C SER A 19 8.30 -14.74 -17.15
N GLU A 20 7.82 -15.46 -16.13
CA GLU A 20 8.64 -16.41 -15.36
C GLU A 20 9.21 -17.49 -16.27
N SER A 21 8.43 -17.95 -17.27
CA SER A 21 8.87 -18.95 -18.24
C SER A 21 10.13 -18.54 -19.01
N ILE A 22 10.25 -17.28 -19.44
CA ILE A 22 11.46 -16.79 -20.12
C ILE A 22 12.63 -16.78 -19.15
N THR A 23 12.41 -16.33 -17.91
CA THR A 23 13.43 -16.30 -16.86
C THR A 23 13.98 -17.70 -16.56
N ASP A 24 13.11 -18.68 -16.39
CA ASP A 24 13.49 -20.07 -16.14
C ASP A 24 14.23 -20.67 -17.34
N THR A 25 13.83 -20.28 -18.55
CA THR A 25 14.50 -20.68 -19.79
C THR A 25 15.93 -20.14 -19.85
N HIS A 26 16.16 -18.88 -19.46
CA HIS A 26 17.51 -18.33 -19.36
C HIS A 26 18.40 -19.10 -18.40
N ILE A 27 17.86 -19.48 -17.24
CA ILE A 27 18.58 -20.28 -16.24
C ILE A 27 18.93 -21.66 -16.83
N GLN A 28 17.96 -22.33 -17.46
CA GLN A 28 18.19 -23.64 -18.08
C GLN A 28 19.25 -23.58 -19.19
N ILE A 29 19.24 -22.54 -20.04
CA ILE A 29 20.24 -22.36 -21.09
C ILE A 29 21.60 -22.06 -20.46
N ALA A 30 21.68 -21.20 -19.44
CA ALA A 30 22.93 -20.92 -18.74
C ALA A 30 23.54 -22.20 -18.14
N ASP A 31 22.72 -23.04 -17.50
CA ASP A 31 23.16 -24.32 -16.94
C ASP A 31 23.60 -25.30 -18.04
N GLN A 32 22.82 -25.42 -19.13
CA GLN A 32 23.10 -26.32 -20.25
C GLN A 32 24.45 -26.01 -20.92
N PHE A 33 24.79 -24.73 -21.04
CA PHE A 33 26.04 -24.28 -21.68
C PHE A 33 27.13 -23.89 -20.69
N ALA A 34 26.93 -24.10 -19.38
CA ALA A 34 27.84 -23.70 -18.31
C ALA A 34 28.31 -22.23 -18.43
N LEU A 35 27.35 -21.33 -18.65
CA LEU A 35 27.60 -19.90 -18.76
C LEU A 35 27.80 -19.29 -17.38
N ASN A 36 28.77 -18.41 -17.25
CA ASN A 36 28.92 -17.60 -16.04
C ASN A 36 27.98 -16.38 -16.06
N GLN A 37 27.91 -15.68 -14.93
CA GLN A 37 27.00 -14.53 -14.77
C GLN A 37 27.26 -13.41 -15.79
N ASN A 38 28.54 -13.09 -16.07
CA ASN A 38 28.90 -12.03 -17.03
C ASN A 38 28.47 -12.38 -18.46
N GLN A 39 28.58 -13.65 -18.84
CA GLN A 39 28.16 -14.15 -20.15
C GLN A 39 26.63 -14.13 -20.28
N LEU A 40 25.93 -14.53 -19.21
CA LEU A 40 24.47 -14.44 -19.18
C LEU A 40 24.00 -12.98 -19.29
N ASP A 41 24.62 -12.06 -18.54
CA ASP A 41 24.30 -10.64 -18.60
C ASP A 41 24.56 -10.05 -20.00
N PHE A 42 25.66 -10.47 -20.67
CA PHE A 42 25.91 -10.12 -22.07
C PHE A 42 24.82 -10.62 -23.03
N ILE A 43 24.34 -11.85 -22.85
CA ILE A 43 23.25 -12.42 -23.67
C ILE A 43 21.97 -11.62 -23.46
N LEU A 44 21.61 -11.31 -22.20
CA LEU A 44 20.41 -10.52 -21.88
C LEU A 44 20.47 -9.12 -22.51
N ASP A 45 21.64 -8.46 -22.46
CA ASP A 45 21.85 -7.17 -23.13
C ASP A 45 21.70 -7.26 -24.66
N LEU A 46 22.15 -8.37 -25.25
CA LEU A 46 22.04 -8.61 -26.68
C LEU A 46 20.60 -8.93 -27.09
N GLU A 47 19.87 -9.69 -26.28
CA GLU A 47 18.44 -9.93 -26.46
C GLU A 47 17.63 -8.64 -26.38
N GLU A 48 17.93 -7.78 -25.41
CA GLU A 48 17.32 -6.45 -25.29
C GLU A 48 17.46 -5.68 -26.61
N LYS A 49 18.67 -5.65 -27.21
CA LYS A 49 18.91 -5.00 -28.52
C LYS A 49 18.03 -5.58 -29.63
N VAL A 50 17.82 -6.89 -29.64
CA VAL A 50 16.97 -7.56 -30.63
C VAL A 50 15.50 -7.22 -30.41
N TRP A 51 15.03 -7.25 -29.15
CA TRP A 51 13.66 -6.89 -28.80
C TRP A 51 13.33 -5.45 -29.16
N VAL A 52 14.23 -4.50 -28.92
CA VAL A 52 14.02 -3.09 -29.30
C VAL A 52 14.38 -2.79 -30.76
N LYS A 53 14.65 -3.83 -31.58
CA LYS A 53 14.99 -3.73 -33.01
C LYS A 53 16.22 -2.87 -33.33
N LYS A 54 17.16 -2.76 -32.39
CA LYS A 54 18.48 -2.13 -32.63
C LYS A 54 19.44 -3.08 -33.35
N THR A 55 19.23 -4.38 -33.18
CA THR A 55 19.96 -5.43 -33.90
C THR A 55 18.94 -6.34 -34.59
N GLU A 56 19.15 -6.65 -35.87
CA GLU A 56 18.31 -7.63 -36.57
C GLU A 56 18.50 -9.04 -35.99
N VAL A 57 17.42 -9.81 -35.88
CA VAL A 57 17.48 -11.16 -35.29
C VAL A 57 18.48 -12.08 -36.02
N LEU A 58 18.66 -11.89 -37.33
CA LEU A 58 19.60 -12.67 -38.14
C LEU A 58 21.07 -12.38 -37.83
N ASN A 59 21.38 -11.22 -37.24
CA ASN A 59 22.74 -10.83 -36.85
C ASN A 59 23.09 -11.29 -35.42
N PHE A 60 22.12 -11.82 -34.68
CA PHE A 60 22.31 -12.30 -33.31
C PHE A 60 23.48 -13.29 -33.15
N PRO A 61 23.66 -14.32 -34.01
CA PRO A 61 24.81 -15.23 -33.90
C PRO A 61 26.16 -14.57 -34.16
N GLN A 62 26.18 -13.48 -34.94
CA GLN A 62 27.43 -12.75 -35.23
C GLN A 62 27.86 -11.92 -34.02
N GLU A 63 26.92 -11.23 -33.39
CA GLU A 63 27.13 -10.43 -32.18
C GLU A 63 27.53 -11.31 -30.98
N LEU A 64 26.99 -12.54 -30.90
CA LEU A 64 27.39 -13.54 -29.90
C LEU A 64 28.90 -13.85 -29.91
N ASN A 65 29.61 -13.66 -31.03
CA ASN A 65 31.07 -13.85 -31.08
C ASN A 65 31.84 -12.83 -30.24
N GLN A 66 31.21 -11.72 -29.82
CA GLN A 66 31.81 -10.72 -28.95
C GLN A 66 31.71 -11.11 -27.46
N MET A 67 31.00 -12.20 -27.13
CA MET A 67 30.89 -12.70 -25.76
C MET A 67 32.26 -13.13 -25.23
N GLU A 68 32.53 -12.85 -23.94
CA GLU A 68 33.78 -13.26 -23.31
C GLU A 68 33.97 -14.79 -23.43
N ARG A 69 35.15 -15.22 -23.90
CA ARG A 69 35.51 -16.64 -24.09
C ARG A 69 34.64 -17.36 -25.12
N ALA A 70 34.03 -16.64 -26.05
CA ALA A 70 33.24 -17.16 -27.17
C ALA A 70 33.85 -18.39 -27.87
N GLN A 71 35.17 -18.44 -28.07
CA GLN A 71 35.83 -19.56 -28.76
C GLN A 71 35.74 -20.93 -28.06
N TYR A 72 35.33 -20.98 -26.80
CA TYR A 72 35.21 -22.22 -26.02
C TYR A 72 33.80 -22.83 -26.03
N TYR A 73 32.83 -22.15 -26.65
CA TYR A 73 31.44 -22.57 -26.67
C TYR A 73 31.00 -22.89 -28.10
N ASP A 74 30.07 -23.82 -28.24
CA ASP A 74 29.34 -23.98 -29.49
C ASP A 74 28.29 -22.86 -29.61
N LEU A 75 28.73 -21.69 -30.07
CA LEU A 75 27.87 -20.51 -30.21
C LEU A 75 26.70 -20.75 -31.18
N ARG A 76 26.86 -21.67 -32.13
CA ARG A 76 25.80 -22.03 -33.06
C ARG A 76 24.70 -22.79 -32.32
N ALA A 77 25.06 -23.76 -31.48
CA ALA A 77 24.10 -24.48 -30.65
C ALA A 77 23.42 -23.55 -29.62
N LEU A 78 24.18 -22.66 -28.97
CA LEU A 78 23.64 -21.67 -28.04
C LEU A 78 22.63 -20.72 -28.72
N ALA A 79 23.02 -20.16 -29.88
CA ALA A 79 22.12 -19.29 -30.65
C ALA A 79 20.85 -20.03 -31.09
N LEU A 80 20.95 -21.33 -31.39
CA LEU A 80 19.79 -22.13 -31.80
C LEU A 80 18.83 -22.34 -30.62
N GLU A 81 19.33 -22.65 -29.43
CA GLU A 81 18.51 -22.80 -28.23
C GLU A 81 17.79 -21.50 -27.85
N LEU A 82 18.47 -20.36 -27.93
CA LEU A 82 17.87 -19.04 -27.72
C LEU A 82 16.83 -18.73 -28.79
N ALA A 83 17.12 -19.02 -30.06
CA ALA A 83 16.16 -18.81 -31.15
C ALA A 83 14.89 -19.65 -30.95
N LEU A 84 15.02 -20.91 -30.51
CA LEU A 84 13.89 -21.82 -30.31
C LEU A 84 13.07 -21.50 -29.06
N LYS A 85 13.71 -21.15 -27.94
CA LYS A 85 13.01 -21.03 -26.65
C LYS A 85 12.68 -19.58 -26.26
N ILE A 86 13.46 -18.60 -26.72
CA ILE A 86 13.30 -17.18 -26.38
C ILE A 86 12.69 -16.39 -27.54
N PHE A 87 13.23 -16.51 -28.75
CA PHE A 87 12.76 -15.70 -29.89
C PHE A 87 11.55 -16.28 -30.60
N TRP A 88 11.41 -17.61 -30.65
CA TRP A 88 10.28 -18.25 -31.33
C TRP A 88 8.91 -17.84 -30.78
N PRO A 89 8.69 -17.73 -29.45
CA PRO A 89 7.45 -17.19 -28.91
C PRO A 89 7.12 -15.77 -29.40
N LEU A 90 8.11 -15.02 -29.86
CA LEU A 90 8.00 -13.64 -30.36
C LEU A 90 8.09 -13.54 -31.90
N GLN A 91 7.94 -14.66 -32.62
CA GLN A 91 8.16 -14.73 -34.07
C GLN A 91 7.38 -13.67 -34.89
N ASP A 92 6.12 -13.39 -34.51
CA ASP A 92 5.26 -12.45 -35.21
C ASP A 92 5.79 -11.01 -35.09
N TYR A 93 6.43 -10.69 -33.94
CA TYR A 93 6.97 -9.38 -33.65
C TYR A 93 8.37 -9.15 -34.24
N LEU A 94 9.27 -10.12 -34.05
CA LEU A 94 10.68 -10.01 -34.45
C LEU A 94 10.87 -10.17 -35.95
N LYS A 95 10.02 -10.98 -36.62
CA LYS A 95 10.17 -11.41 -38.02
C LYS A 95 11.46 -12.19 -38.26
N ASP A 96 11.51 -13.03 -39.30
CA ASP A 96 12.70 -13.80 -39.72
C ASP A 96 13.32 -14.76 -38.67
N VAL A 97 12.64 -15.03 -37.54
CA VAL A 97 13.11 -16.00 -36.53
C VAL A 97 13.17 -17.42 -37.11
N ASP A 98 12.24 -17.77 -37.99
CA ASP A 98 12.23 -19.01 -38.76
C ASP A 98 13.50 -19.17 -39.61
N ARG A 99 13.91 -18.10 -40.31
CA ARG A 99 15.14 -18.06 -41.11
C ARG A 99 16.37 -18.19 -40.25
N LEU A 100 16.38 -17.57 -39.07
CA LEU A 100 17.47 -17.73 -38.10
C LEU A 100 17.62 -19.20 -37.69
N ILE A 101 16.51 -19.85 -37.28
CA ILE A 101 16.51 -21.26 -36.87
C ILE A 101 17.02 -22.17 -37.99
N LEU A 102 16.56 -21.95 -39.23
CA LEU A 102 17.02 -22.71 -40.40
C LEU A 102 18.52 -22.51 -40.69
N ARG A 103 19.03 -21.27 -40.63
CA ARG A 103 20.46 -20.97 -40.82
C ARG A 103 21.34 -21.67 -39.78
N LEU A 104 20.84 -21.76 -38.55
CA LEU A 104 21.52 -22.45 -37.46
C LEU A 104 21.41 -23.99 -37.57
N GLY A 105 20.63 -24.52 -38.51
CA GLY A 105 20.47 -25.96 -38.76
C GLY A 105 19.37 -26.61 -37.91
N GLY A 106 18.52 -25.82 -37.28
CA GLY A 106 17.36 -26.30 -36.52
C GLY A 106 16.15 -26.62 -37.40
N LYS A 107 15.17 -27.28 -36.79
CA LYS A 107 13.83 -27.45 -37.39
C LYS A 107 12.91 -26.38 -36.84
N VAL A 108 12.26 -25.63 -37.73
CA VAL A 108 11.30 -24.59 -37.36
C VAL A 108 10.11 -25.24 -36.64
N PRO A 109 9.80 -24.86 -35.39
CA PRO A 109 8.64 -25.39 -34.70
C PRO A 109 7.34 -24.97 -35.39
N LEU A 110 6.20 -25.53 -34.97
CA LEU A 110 4.92 -25.04 -35.45
C LEU A 110 4.74 -23.58 -35.02
N PRO A 111 4.16 -22.72 -35.88
CA PRO A 111 3.96 -21.32 -35.55
C PRO A 111 3.07 -21.24 -34.31
N VAL A 112 3.65 -20.74 -33.23
CA VAL A 112 2.91 -20.27 -32.07
C VAL A 112 2.57 -18.85 -32.41
N HIS A 113 1.39 -18.62 -32.99
CA HIS A 113 0.88 -17.25 -33.02
C HIS A 113 0.94 -16.75 -31.59
N LEU A 114 1.40 -15.50 -31.42
CA LEU A 114 1.13 -14.79 -30.18
C LEU A 114 -0.36 -15.00 -29.97
N GLN A 115 -0.73 -15.92 -29.06
CA GLN A 115 -2.09 -15.99 -28.59
C GLN A 115 -2.21 -14.60 -28.03
N ALA A 116 -2.85 -13.70 -28.80
CA ALA A 116 -3.19 -12.36 -28.35
C ALA A 116 -3.75 -12.68 -27.00
N ALA A 117 -2.97 -12.38 -25.96
CA ALA A 117 -3.11 -13.11 -24.73
C ALA A 117 -4.60 -13.05 -24.47
N SER A 118 -5.17 -14.14 -24.01
CA SER A 118 -6.32 -13.96 -23.16
C SER A 118 -5.79 -13.14 -21.95
N VAL A 119 -5.38 -11.86 -22.14
CA VAL A 119 -6.01 -10.67 -21.56
C VAL A 119 -7.32 -11.21 -21.12
N SER A 120 -7.31 -11.65 -19.88
CA SER A 120 -8.44 -12.24 -19.22
C SER A 120 -9.58 -11.33 -19.63
N GLN A 121 -10.44 -11.86 -20.49
CA GLN A 121 -11.75 -11.31 -20.76
C GLN A 121 -12.61 -11.52 -19.51
N ASP A 122 -12.00 -11.52 -18.31
CA ASP A 122 -12.59 -10.90 -17.14
C ASP A 122 -12.61 -9.38 -17.35
N ASN A 123 -13.59 -9.01 -18.18
CA ASN A 123 -14.60 -8.05 -17.77
C ASN A 123 -14.05 -6.73 -17.25
N ASN A 124 -13.84 -5.77 -18.17
CA ASN A 124 -14.43 -4.42 -18.14
C ASN A 124 -14.36 -3.58 -16.85
N VAL A 125 -13.64 -3.99 -15.83
CA VAL A 125 -13.20 -3.16 -14.74
C VAL A 125 -12.02 -2.43 -15.34
N LYS A 126 -12.31 -1.29 -15.97
CA LYS A 126 -11.29 -0.27 -16.20
C LYS A 126 -10.68 0.01 -14.83
N THR A 127 -9.60 -0.68 -14.50
CA THR A 127 -8.78 -0.32 -13.36
C THR A 127 -8.38 1.12 -13.59
N PRO A 128 -8.68 2.01 -12.64
CA PRO A 128 -8.27 3.40 -12.76
C PRO A 128 -6.77 3.45 -13.05
N ASP A 129 -6.36 4.22 -14.05
CA ASP A 129 -4.92 4.45 -14.29
C ASP A 129 -4.32 5.30 -13.14
N HIS A 130 -5.18 5.97 -12.36
CA HIS A 130 -4.79 6.80 -11.24
C HIS A 130 -5.53 6.40 -9.97
N PHE A 131 -4.77 6.13 -8.92
CA PHE A 131 -5.28 5.90 -7.57
C PHE A 131 -4.80 7.01 -6.64
N PHE A 132 -5.59 7.26 -5.60
CA PHE A 132 -5.23 8.18 -4.54
C PHE A 132 -5.48 7.52 -3.19
N GLY A 133 -4.45 7.51 -2.35
CA GLY A 133 -4.56 6.95 -1.00
C GLY A 133 -3.21 6.46 -0.47
N SER A 134 -3.25 5.83 0.70
CA SER A 134 -2.07 5.15 1.22
C SER A 134 -1.88 3.80 0.52
N MET A 135 -0.63 3.43 0.24
CA MET A 135 -0.33 2.17 -0.44
C MET A 135 -0.84 0.96 0.31
N LYS A 136 -0.92 1.02 1.64
CA LYS A 136 -1.51 -0.05 2.44
C LYS A 136 -2.98 -0.28 2.08
N ILE A 137 -3.77 0.79 2.06
CA ILE A 137 -5.20 0.72 1.72
C ILE A 137 -5.37 0.31 0.24
N LEU A 138 -4.57 0.88 -0.65
CA LEU A 138 -4.65 0.61 -2.09
C LEU A 138 -4.32 -0.85 -2.42
N LEU A 139 -3.30 -1.44 -1.81
CA LEU A 139 -2.96 -2.86 -2.00
C LEU A 139 -4.02 -3.81 -1.42
N GLU A 140 -4.71 -3.42 -0.35
CA GLU A 140 -5.83 -4.17 0.22
C GLU A 140 -7.10 -4.09 -0.66
N GLN A 141 -7.32 -2.96 -1.32
CA GLN A 141 -8.52 -2.71 -2.15
C GLN A 141 -8.35 -3.17 -3.60
N HIS A 142 -7.12 -3.21 -4.11
CA HIS A 142 -6.82 -3.49 -5.52
C HIS A 142 -5.73 -4.55 -5.63
N GLU A 143 -6.13 -5.82 -5.74
CA GLU A 143 -5.19 -6.95 -5.81
C GLU A 143 -4.18 -6.82 -6.95
N ILE A 144 -4.58 -6.22 -8.09
CA ILE A 144 -3.71 -5.97 -9.25
C ILE A 144 -2.44 -5.18 -8.90
N LEU A 145 -2.50 -4.30 -7.89
CA LEU A 145 -1.34 -3.51 -7.47
C LEU A 145 -0.28 -4.35 -6.76
N ASN A 146 -0.62 -5.55 -6.27
CA ASN A 146 0.38 -6.46 -5.69
C ASN A 146 1.32 -7.03 -6.76
N GLU A 147 0.82 -7.18 -7.99
CA GLU A 147 1.56 -7.70 -9.15
C GLU A 147 2.22 -6.58 -9.97
N ALA A 148 1.89 -5.32 -9.67
CA ALA A 148 2.49 -4.16 -10.30
C ALA A 148 3.99 -4.07 -9.99
N LEU A 149 4.79 -3.82 -11.02
CA LEU A 149 6.23 -3.59 -10.94
C LEU A 149 6.50 -2.21 -10.33
N LEU A 150 7.33 -2.18 -9.29
CA LEU A 150 7.73 -0.94 -8.63
C LEU A 150 9.07 -0.41 -9.17
N THR A 151 9.92 -1.32 -9.65
CA THR A 151 11.24 -1.03 -10.22
C THR A 151 11.47 -1.89 -11.47
N ALA A 152 12.37 -1.46 -12.35
CA ALA A 152 12.66 -2.12 -13.61
C ALA A 152 13.41 -3.45 -13.43
N HIS A 153 14.37 -3.44 -12.51
CA HIS A 153 15.30 -4.53 -12.31
C HIS A 153 14.70 -5.58 -11.40
N LYS A 154 14.85 -6.86 -11.77
CA LYS A 154 14.51 -8.01 -10.91
C LYS A 154 15.27 -7.91 -9.59
N ILE A 155 14.63 -8.33 -8.50
CA ILE A 155 15.26 -8.37 -7.18
C ILE A 155 15.62 -9.80 -6.81
N ILE A 156 16.68 -9.96 -6.02
CA ILE A 156 17.10 -11.26 -5.48
C ILE A 156 16.28 -11.51 -4.21
N ASN A 157 15.49 -12.59 -4.21
CA ASN A 157 14.71 -12.99 -3.04
C ASN A 157 15.60 -13.65 -1.96
N GLN A 158 14.99 -14.04 -0.84
CA GLN A 158 15.68 -14.70 0.29
C GLN A 158 16.35 -16.03 -0.09
N LEU A 159 15.90 -16.67 -1.16
CA LEU A 159 16.43 -17.93 -1.69
C LEU A 159 17.57 -17.70 -2.70
N GLY A 160 17.95 -16.45 -2.96
CA GLY A 160 18.97 -16.10 -3.95
C GLY A 160 18.47 -16.08 -5.40
N GLN A 161 17.16 -16.20 -5.64
CA GLN A 161 16.57 -16.23 -6.97
C GLN A 161 16.17 -14.83 -7.43
N LYS A 162 16.40 -14.53 -8.72
CA LYS A 162 15.94 -13.28 -9.35
C LYS A 162 14.43 -13.36 -9.61
N VAL A 163 13.65 -12.59 -8.88
CA VAL A 163 12.18 -12.50 -9.00
C VAL A 163 11.77 -11.14 -9.58
N PRO A 164 10.58 -11.03 -10.22
CA PRO A 164 10.07 -9.75 -10.68
C PRO A 164 9.90 -8.78 -9.51
N ALA A 165 10.20 -7.51 -9.74
CA ALA A 165 10.23 -6.48 -8.70
C ALA A 165 8.84 -5.87 -8.44
N THR A 166 7.89 -6.74 -8.14
CA THR A 166 6.51 -6.36 -7.84
C THR A 166 6.40 -5.72 -6.46
N CYS A 167 5.33 -4.95 -6.21
CA CYS A 167 5.04 -4.40 -4.89
C CYS A 167 5.05 -5.48 -3.79
N ALA A 168 4.46 -6.65 -4.07
CA ALA A 168 4.45 -7.76 -3.12
C ALA A 168 5.87 -8.31 -2.83
N ASN A 169 6.71 -8.45 -3.86
CA ASN A 169 8.07 -8.96 -3.68
C ASN A 169 8.97 -7.94 -2.96
N TRP A 170 8.80 -6.64 -3.23
CA TRP A 170 9.47 -5.58 -2.48
C TRP A 170 9.07 -5.56 -1.01
N LEU A 171 7.78 -5.70 -0.68
CA LEU A 171 7.33 -5.78 0.71
C LEU A 171 7.88 -7.03 1.42
N LYS A 172 7.93 -8.19 0.74
CA LYS A 172 8.55 -9.41 1.29
C LYS A 172 10.04 -9.21 1.58
N ASN A 173 10.76 -8.56 0.66
CA ASN A 173 12.17 -8.24 0.85
C ASN A 173 12.37 -7.26 2.02
N TYR A 174 11.54 -6.23 2.07
CA TYR A 174 11.53 -5.23 3.13
C TYR A 174 11.29 -5.83 4.52
N PHE A 175 10.26 -6.68 4.67
CA PHE A 175 9.97 -7.37 5.92
C PHE A 175 11.01 -8.42 6.29
N HIS A 176 11.69 -9.02 5.32
CA HIS A 176 12.81 -9.91 5.62
C HIS A 176 13.97 -9.16 6.28
N PHE A 177 14.29 -7.98 5.75
CA PHE A 177 15.44 -7.20 6.19
C PHE A 177 15.21 -6.55 7.57
N LEU A 178 14.01 -6.02 7.84
CA LEU A 178 13.70 -5.30 9.07
C LEU A 178 12.84 -6.08 10.08
N GLY A 179 12.14 -7.12 9.66
CA GLY A 179 11.12 -7.84 10.42
C GLY A 179 9.68 -7.48 10.02
N ALA A 180 8.71 -8.27 10.49
CA ALA A 180 7.29 -8.00 10.29
C ALA A 180 6.76 -7.08 11.41
N ALA A 181 7.07 -5.78 11.32
CA ALA A 181 6.55 -4.77 12.25
C ALA A 181 6.34 -3.43 11.54
N TYR A 182 5.76 -2.45 12.24
CA TYR A 182 5.80 -1.07 11.80
C TYR A 182 7.25 -0.56 11.85
N HIS A 183 7.67 0.14 10.80
CA HIS A 183 9.02 0.69 10.71
C HIS A 183 8.99 2.21 10.66
N ASN A 184 9.82 2.83 11.50
CA ASN A 184 9.99 4.28 11.52
C ASN A 184 10.89 4.76 10.36
N SER A 185 10.96 6.09 10.19
CA SER A 185 11.76 6.73 9.14
C SER A 185 13.25 6.36 9.16
N LEU A 186 13.83 6.13 10.35
CA LEU A 186 15.23 5.73 10.49
C LEU A 186 15.48 4.30 9.99
N GLN A 187 14.59 3.36 10.33
CA GLN A 187 14.67 1.98 9.86
C GLN A 187 14.49 1.90 8.33
N ARG A 188 13.55 2.67 7.77
CA ARG A 188 13.39 2.81 6.31
C ARG A 188 14.65 3.34 5.65
N ALA A 189 15.24 4.40 6.20
CA ALA A 189 16.49 4.94 5.70
C ALA A 189 17.63 3.91 5.76
N GLN A 190 17.68 3.09 6.82
CA GLN A 190 18.65 2.01 6.93
C GLN A 190 18.46 0.93 5.86
N PHE A 191 17.21 0.52 5.59
CA PHE A 191 16.90 -0.42 4.49
C PHE A 191 17.36 0.15 3.14
N LEU A 192 16.96 1.38 2.83
CA LEU A 192 17.31 2.04 1.57
C LEU A 192 18.82 2.27 1.38
N ALA A 193 19.59 2.27 2.47
CA ALA A 193 21.03 2.50 2.44
C ALA A 193 21.86 1.21 2.41
N LYS A 194 21.35 0.10 2.95
CA LYS A 194 22.14 -1.12 3.18
C LYS A 194 21.70 -2.33 2.37
N GLU A 195 20.46 -2.36 1.90
CA GLU A 195 19.94 -3.54 1.25
C GLU A 195 20.49 -3.70 -0.20
N PRO A 196 21.03 -4.88 -0.58
CA PRO A 196 21.72 -5.06 -1.86
C PRO A 196 20.86 -4.80 -3.11
N ASN A 197 19.59 -5.19 -3.12
CA ASN A 197 18.68 -4.92 -4.23
C ASN A 197 18.44 -3.41 -4.37
N VAL A 198 18.32 -2.67 -3.27
CA VAL A 198 18.16 -1.20 -3.31
C VAL A 198 19.43 -0.50 -3.80
N LEU A 199 20.61 -1.03 -3.48
CA LEU A 199 21.88 -0.47 -3.97
C LEU A 199 22.06 -0.58 -5.48
N ALA A 200 21.38 -1.55 -6.12
CA ALA A 200 21.38 -1.71 -7.57
C ALA A 200 20.41 -0.76 -8.31
N LEU A 201 19.51 -0.09 -7.59
CA LEU A 201 18.52 0.82 -8.18
C LEU A 201 19.13 2.17 -8.56
N ASN A 202 18.57 2.77 -9.60
CA ASN A 202 18.88 4.16 -9.92
C ASN A 202 18.18 5.13 -8.93
N SER A 203 18.54 6.42 -8.98
CA SER A 203 18.00 7.43 -8.05
C SER A 203 16.49 7.59 -8.14
N GLU A 204 15.89 7.47 -9.32
CA GLU A 204 14.44 7.62 -9.53
C GLU A 204 13.66 6.42 -8.98
N GLU A 205 14.12 5.20 -9.26
CA GLU A 205 13.57 3.96 -8.71
C GLU A 205 13.68 3.92 -7.19
N LYS A 206 14.82 4.35 -6.65
CA LYS A 206 15.05 4.43 -5.21
C LYS A 206 14.09 5.41 -4.54
N GLU A 207 13.81 6.53 -5.21
CA GLU A 207 12.86 7.52 -4.73
C GLU A 207 11.41 7.01 -4.81
N ASN A 208 11.05 6.31 -5.90
CA ASN A 208 9.76 5.64 -6.04
C ASN A 208 9.53 4.61 -4.93
N LEU A 209 10.54 3.76 -4.66
CA LEU A 209 10.53 2.80 -3.56
C LEU A 209 10.43 3.50 -2.18
N ARG A 210 11.13 4.63 -1.99
CA ARG A 210 11.03 5.43 -0.76
C ARG A 210 9.60 5.91 -0.52
N TYR A 211 8.93 6.42 -1.54
CA TYR A 211 7.54 6.86 -1.45
C TYR A 211 6.60 5.70 -1.18
N PHE A 212 6.76 4.57 -1.89
CA PHE A 212 6.00 3.35 -1.65
C PHE A 212 6.04 2.91 -0.19
N LEU A 213 7.25 2.74 0.37
CA LEU A 213 7.44 2.28 1.74
C LEU A 213 6.94 3.29 2.78
N THR A 214 7.15 4.58 2.53
CA THR A 214 6.67 5.64 3.42
C THR A 214 5.15 5.69 3.46
N SER A 215 4.50 5.57 2.30
CA SER A 215 3.05 5.49 2.19
C SER A 215 2.46 4.24 2.84
N TYR A 216 3.14 3.11 2.72
CA TYR A 216 2.72 1.85 3.33
C TYR A 216 2.77 1.90 4.86
N ASP A 217 3.88 2.35 5.44
CA ASP A 217 4.07 2.36 6.90
C ASP A 217 3.36 3.54 7.58
N GLU A 218 3.49 4.75 7.05
CA GLU A 218 3.01 5.99 7.70
C GLU A 218 1.61 6.41 7.24
N GLY A 219 1.02 5.70 6.27
CA GLY A 219 -0.27 6.06 5.71
C GLY A 219 -0.24 7.36 4.91
N LEU A 220 0.93 7.76 4.40
CA LEU A 220 1.06 8.94 3.55
C LEU A 220 0.23 8.74 2.28
N GLU A 221 -0.73 9.63 2.03
CA GLU A 221 -1.53 9.58 0.80
C GLU A 221 -0.71 10.05 -0.39
N LEU A 222 -0.63 9.22 -1.42
CA LEU A 222 0.12 9.48 -2.64
C LEU A 222 -0.78 9.43 -3.86
N GLU A 223 -0.35 10.12 -4.91
CA GLU A 223 -0.88 9.92 -6.25
C GLU A 223 -0.12 8.76 -6.88
N VAL A 224 -0.87 7.70 -7.19
CA VAL A 224 -0.33 6.46 -7.74
C VAL A 224 -0.77 6.37 -9.17
N ASN A 225 0.18 6.48 -10.09
CA ASN A 225 -0.07 6.27 -11.51
C ASN A 225 0.34 4.85 -11.89
N TYR A 226 -0.64 4.07 -12.34
CA TYR A 226 -0.50 2.69 -12.77
C TYR A 226 -0.60 2.62 -14.29
N GLU A 227 0.56 2.60 -14.93
CA GLU A 227 0.67 2.54 -16.39
C GLU A 227 1.55 1.35 -16.79
N ASN A 228 1.05 0.52 -17.70
CA ASN A 228 1.80 -0.61 -18.26
C ASN A 228 2.38 -1.56 -17.20
N ASN A 229 1.58 -1.87 -16.18
CA ASN A 229 1.99 -2.69 -15.03
C ASN A 229 3.12 -2.09 -14.18
N PHE A 230 3.46 -0.82 -14.39
CA PHE A 230 4.45 -0.10 -13.60
C PHE A 230 3.74 0.90 -12.68
N LEU A 231 4.19 0.93 -11.44
CA LEU A 231 3.61 1.78 -10.41
C LEU A 231 4.56 2.95 -10.16
N SER A 232 4.14 4.14 -10.59
CA SER A 232 4.87 5.38 -10.32
C SER A 232 4.16 6.16 -9.22
N LEU A 233 4.90 6.48 -8.17
CA LEU A 233 4.41 7.21 -7.02
C LEU A 233 4.97 8.61 -7.05
N LYS A 234 4.06 9.57 -6.93
CA LYS A 234 4.44 10.95 -6.67
C LYS A 234 3.80 11.33 -5.36
N THR A 235 4.60 11.93 -4.47
CA THR A 235 3.99 12.86 -3.52
C THR A 235 3.21 13.84 -4.37
N ARG A 236 1.96 14.07 -3.99
CA ARG A 236 1.27 15.26 -4.44
C ARG A 236 2.22 16.39 -4.05
N GLU A 237 2.98 16.89 -5.02
CA GLU A 237 3.53 18.21 -4.88
C GLU A 237 2.28 18.99 -4.55
N VAL A 238 2.25 19.57 -3.37
CA VAL A 238 1.45 20.76 -3.16
C VAL A 238 2.15 21.82 -4.02
N ASN A 239 2.21 21.59 -5.35
CA ASN A 239 2.11 22.59 -6.37
C ASN A 239 0.99 23.43 -5.84
N ASN A 240 1.38 24.58 -5.27
CA ASN A 240 0.50 25.57 -4.69
C ASN A 240 -0.80 25.46 -5.45
N ILE A 241 -1.75 24.73 -4.85
CA ILE A 241 -3.12 24.77 -5.29
C ILE A 241 -3.35 26.25 -5.25
N GLN A 242 -3.55 26.85 -6.41
CA GLN A 242 -3.87 28.26 -6.60
C GLN A 242 -4.61 28.68 -5.35
N VAL A 243 -3.94 29.44 -4.48
CA VAL A 243 -4.30 29.66 -3.08
C VAL A 243 -5.80 29.49 -2.96
N GLU A 244 -6.26 28.31 -2.53
CA GLU A 244 -7.68 28.09 -2.24
C GLU A 244 -8.00 29.25 -1.32
N ALA A 245 -8.81 30.20 -1.85
CA ALA A 245 -8.96 31.54 -1.31
C ALA A 245 -8.89 31.44 0.19
N VAL A 246 -7.87 32.03 0.82
CA VAL A 246 -7.52 31.84 2.23
C VAL A 246 -8.82 31.91 3.02
N ILE A 247 -9.41 30.73 3.29
CA ILE A 247 -10.71 30.67 3.92
C ILE A 247 -10.43 31.27 5.28
N SER A 248 -11.07 32.41 5.54
CA SER A 248 -10.78 33.13 6.76
C SER A 248 -11.03 32.18 7.92
N THR A 249 -10.29 32.33 9.01
CA THR A 249 -10.54 31.53 10.22
C THR A 249 -11.99 31.61 10.66
N GLU A 250 -12.66 32.74 10.39
CA GLU A 250 -14.08 32.98 10.63
C GLU A 250 -14.98 32.10 9.76
N GLU A 251 -14.70 31.96 8.46
CA GLU A 251 -15.44 31.08 7.56
C GLU A 251 -15.28 29.60 7.95
N LEU A 252 -14.06 29.16 8.31
CA LEU A 252 -13.83 27.81 8.81
C LEU A 252 -14.62 27.55 10.11
N LEU A 253 -14.65 28.52 11.02
CA LEU A 253 -15.45 28.42 12.24
C LEU A 253 -16.94 28.38 11.95
N LYS A 254 -17.42 29.12 10.95
CA LYS A 254 -18.82 29.09 10.53
C LYS A 254 -19.21 27.72 9.95
N ILE A 255 -18.43 27.19 9.01
CA ILE A 255 -18.63 25.84 8.45
C ILE A 255 -18.65 24.81 9.58
N PHE A 256 -17.75 24.96 10.54
CA PHE A 256 -17.70 24.09 11.70
C PHE A 256 -18.96 24.17 12.57
N GLN A 257 -19.45 25.38 12.87
CA GLN A 257 -20.69 25.58 13.64
C GLN A 257 -21.91 25.03 12.93
N GLU A 258 -21.98 25.16 11.61
CA GLU A 258 -23.03 24.58 10.76
C GLU A 258 -23.03 23.06 10.86
N LYS A 259 -21.88 22.41 10.62
CA LYS A 259 -21.73 20.94 10.76
C LYS A 259 -22.07 20.44 12.16
N LEU A 260 -21.70 21.19 13.20
CA LEU A 260 -22.00 20.83 14.59
C LEU A 260 -23.51 20.94 14.87
N SER A 261 -24.20 21.88 14.23
CA SER A 261 -25.65 22.07 14.35
C SER A 261 -26.42 20.95 13.61
N GLU A 262 -26.00 20.61 12.40
CA GLU A 262 -26.51 19.45 11.65
C GLU A 262 -26.35 18.15 12.44
N LEU A 263 -25.16 17.95 13.00
CA LEU A 263 -24.86 16.78 13.81
C LEU A 263 -25.75 16.69 15.05
N LYS A 264 -26.00 17.82 15.73
CA LYS A 264 -26.95 17.86 16.87
C LYS A 264 -28.37 17.45 16.47
N ALA A 265 -28.81 17.82 15.26
CA ALA A 265 -30.12 17.46 14.73
C ALA A 265 -30.20 15.98 14.31
N SER A 266 -29.08 15.37 13.92
CA SER A 266 -29.02 13.97 13.48
C SER A 266 -29.15 12.93 14.61
N PHE A 267 -28.98 13.33 15.88
CA PHE A 267 -29.08 12.36 16.97
C PHE A 267 -30.51 11.88 17.18
N VAL A 268 -30.64 10.56 17.37
CA VAL A 268 -31.88 9.94 17.84
C VAL A 268 -32.37 10.66 19.09
N GLY A 269 -33.63 11.07 19.09
CA GLY A 269 -34.22 11.82 20.19
C GLY A 269 -34.17 11.06 21.51
N GLU A 270 -33.87 11.75 22.60
CA GLU A 270 -33.73 11.14 23.93
C GLU A 270 -34.97 10.36 24.38
N LYS A 271 -36.16 10.72 23.86
CA LYS A 271 -37.42 10.02 24.12
C LYS A 271 -37.38 8.57 23.62
N LEU A 272 -36.96 8.34 22.38
CA LEU A 272 -36.92 7.00 21.78
C LEU A 272 -35.98 6.07 22.55
N LEU A 273 -34.83 6.60 22.97
CA LEU A 273 -33.88 5.86 23.82
C LEU A 273 -34.42 5.60 25.23
N SER A 274 -35.21 6.53 25.78
CA SER A 274 -35.85 6.39 27.08
C SER A 274 -37.00 5.38 27.04
N ASP A 275 -37.68 5.24 25.91
CA ASP A 275 -38.77 4.26 25.74
C ASP A 275 -38.21 2.82 25.71
N GLU A 276 -37.07 2.60 25.03
CA GLU A 276 -36.41 1.30 24.99
C GLU A 276 -35.70 0.92 26.30
N ALA A 277 -34.91 1.83 26.87
CA ALA A 277 -34.14 1.57 28.09
C ALA A 277 -34.98 1.71 29.37
N GLY A 278 -36.13 2.38 29.29
CA GLY A 278 -36.86 2.88 30.45
C GLY A 278 -36.05 3.94 31.21
N THR A 279 -36.38 4.13 32.49
CA THR A 279 -35.68 5.07 33.39
C THR A 279 -34.37 4.52 33.97
N SER A 280 -34.03 3.26 33.69
CA SER A 280 -32.87 2.59 34.29
C SER A 280 -31.58 2.84 33.50
N LEU A 281 -30.60 3.46 34.16
CA LEU A 281 -29.26 3.62 33.60
C LEU A 281 -28.59 2.28 33.25
N TYR A 282 -28.89 1.20 33.97
CA TYR A 282 -28.32 -0.12 33.71
C TYR A 282 -28.81 -0.69 32.38
N LYS A 283 -30.10 -0.58 32.09
CA LYS A 283 -30.67 -1.01 30.79
C LYS A 283 -30.08 -0.21 29.65
N LEU A 284 -29.82 1.09 29.84
CA LEU A 284 -29.16 1.91 28.84
C LEU A 284 -27.75 1.39 28.47
N ARG A 285 -27.03 0.78 29.42
CA ARG A 285 -25.72 0.13 29.17
C ARG A 285 -25.88 -1.10 28.26
N ASP A 286 -26.91 -1.91 28.46
CA ASP A 286 -27.19 -3.08 27.64
C ASP A 286 -27.60 -2.70 26.22
N VAL A 287 -28.48 -1.70 26.09
CA VAL A 287 -28.86 -1.17 24.78
C VAL A 287 -27.65 -0.56 24.06
N PHE A 288 -26.75 0.12 24.78
CA PHE A 288 -25.51 0.64 24.21
C PHE A 288 -24.61 -0.47 23.67
N TRP A 289 -24.45 -1.55 24.44
CA TRP A 289 -23.66 -2.71 24.03
C TRP A 289 -24.24 -3.40 22.79
N GLN A 290 -25.56 -3.55 22.74
CA GLN A 290 -26.26 -4.11 21.58
C GLN A 290 -26.10 -3.24 20.34
N ALA A 291 -26.30 -1.92 20.46
CA ALA A 291 -26.13 -0.97 19.36
C ALA A 291 -24.71 -1.00 18.79
N LEU A 292 -23.70 -1.08 19.66
CA LEU A 292 -22.29 -1.23 19.23
C LEU A 292 -22.03 -2.55 18.52
N SER A 293 -22.65 -3.64 18.99
CA SER A 293 -22.50 -4.95 18.36
C SER A 293 -23.14 -5.02 16.97
N LEU A 294 -24.23 -4.26 16.77
CA LEU A 294 -24.91 -4.11 15.48
C LEU A 294 -24.30 -3.02 14.60
N GLN A 295 -23.28 -2.31 15.07
CA GLN A 295 -22.65 -1.17 14.38
C GLN A 295 -23.67 -0.10 13.95
N ASP A 296 -24.70 0.15 14.76
CA ASP A 296 -25.71 1.18 14.50
C ASP A 296 -25.17 2.55 14.99
N PRO A 297 -24.71 3.45 14.09
CA PRO A 297 -24.05 4.69 14.51
C PRO A 297 -25.05 5.66 15.14
N GLU A 298 -26.27 5.76 14.63
CA GLU A 298 -27.25 6.74 15.11
C GLU A 298 -27.64 6.45 16.56
N LYS A 299 -27.95 5.18 16.84
CA LYS A 299 -28.33 4.72 18.17
C LYS A 299 -27.14 4.78 19.14
N THR A 300 -25.97 4.33 18.70
CA THR A 300 -24.74 4.36 19.51
C THR A 300 -24.41 5.79 19.95
N LEU A 301 -24.43 6.74 19.01
CA LEU A 301 -24.10 8.14 19.29
C LEU A 301 -25.18 8.83 20.15
N GLY A 302 -26.46 8.51 19.94
CA GLY A 302 -27.55 9.00 20.77
C GLY A 302 -27.42 8.53 22.23
N ILE A 303 -27.10 7.25 22.46
CA ILE A 303 -26.91 6.71 23.81
C ILE A 303 -25.67 7.33 24.47
N LEU A 304 -24.58 7.47 23.72
CA LEU A 304 -23.36 8.10 24.20
C LEU A 304 -23.59 9.55 24.64
N LYS A 305 -24.38 10.32 23.87
CA LYS A 305 -24.83 11.67 24.26
C LYS A 305 -25.57 11.65 25.59
N VAL A 306 -26.54 10.76 25.77
CA VAL A 306 -27.33 10.66 27.01
C VAL A 306 -26.44 10.29 28.20
N LEU A 307 -25.51 9.33 28.03
CA LEU A 307 -24.59 8.90 29.08
C LEU A 307 -23.65 10.02 29.53
N ILE A 308 -23.14 10.82 28.60
CA ILE A 308 -22.25 11.96 28.91
C ILE A 308 -23.05 13.07 29.60
N SER A 309 -24.20 13.46 29.04
CA SER A 309 -25.06 14.51 29.61
C SER A 309 -25.51 14.18 31.04
N LYS A 310 -25.78 12.90 31.34
CA LYS A 310 -26.16 12.43 32.69
C LYS A 310 -24.96 12.12 33.59
N LYS A 311 -23.72 12.39 33.16
CA LYS A 311 -22.47 12.04 33.88
C LYS A 311 -22.40 10.56 34.27
N ALA A 312 -23.06 9.69 33.50
CA ALA A 312 -23.13 8.25 33.74
C ALA A 312 -22.04 7.47 32.99
N LEU A 313 -21.32 8.12 32.06
CA LEU A 313 -20.25 7.48 31.30
C LEU A 313 -19.10 7.01 32.20
N ASP A 314 -18.71 7.80 33.20
CA ASP A 314 -17.66 7.40 34.16
C ASP A 314 -18.05 6.11 34.91
N LEU A 315 -19.31 6.03 35.35
CA LEU A 315 -19.84 4.85 36.04
C LEU A 315 -19.90 3.65 35.09
N LEU A 316 -20.28 3.84 33.82
CA LEU A 316 -20.23 2.78 32.80
C LEU A 316 -18.82 2.19 32.70
N LEU A 317 -17.80 3.06 32.54
CA LEU A 317 -16.42 2.62 32.33
C LEU A 317 -15.78 2.02 33.60
N ALA A 318 -16.26 2.40 34.78
CA ALA A 318 -15.78 1.86 36.04
C ALA A 318 -16.43 0.53 36.42
N GLU A 319 -17.73 0.38 36.21
CA GLU A 319 -18.52 -0.76 36.71
C GLU A 319 -18.76 -1.86 35.66
N ASP A 320 -18.91 -1.49 34.39
CA ASP A 320 -19.26 -2.45 33.33
C ASP A 320 -18.01 -3.14 32.78
N LYS A 321 -17.81 -4.39 33.20
CA LYS A 321 -16.67 -5.23 32.80
C LYS A 321 -16.54 -5.41 31.29
N ARG A 322 -17.64 -5.34 30.53
CA ARG A 322 -17.62 -5.48 29.07
C ARG A 322 -16.89 -4.32 28.43
N PHE A 323 -17.30 -3.10 28.77
CA PHE A 323 -16.68 -1.87 28.25
C PHE A 323 -15.25 -1.69 28.76
N ALA A 324 -15.00 -1.95 30.05
CA ALA A 324 -13.66 -1.91 30.61
C ALA A 324 -12.72 -2.92 29.92
N GLY A 325 -13.20 -4.13 29.61
CA GLY A 325 -12.44 -5.16 28.91
C GLY A 325 -12.07 -4.77 27.48
N VAL A 326 -13.03 -4.27 26.69
CA VAL A 326 -12.76 -3.83 25.31
C VAL A 326 -11.82 -2.62 25.29
N LEU A 327 -12.03 -1.64 26.19
CA LEU A 327 -11.14 -0.49 26.30
C LEU A 327 -9.72 -0.92 26.68
N LYS A 328 -9.58 -1.86 27.64
CA LYS A 328 -8.28 -2.42 28.03
C LYS A 328 -7.55 -3.08 26.88
N ARG A 329 -8.26 -3.90 26.09
CA ARG A 329 -7.71 -4.54 24.89
C ARG A 329 -7.27 -3.51 23.85
N PHE A 330 -8.10 -2.51 23.58
CA PHE A 330 -7.79 -1.43 22.64
C PHE A 330 -6.48 -0.71 22.98
N VAL A 331 -6.32 -0.31 24.24
CA VAL A 331 -5.09 0.33 24.73
C VAL A 331 -3.89 -0.61 24.66
N SER A 332 -4.08 -1.88 25.00
CA SER A 332 -2.98 -2.87 24.96
C SER A 332 -2.47 -3.09 23.53
N ILE A 333 -3.37 -3.09 22.54
CA ILE A 333 -2.99 -3.15 21.12
C ILE A 333 -2.26 -1.87 20.70
N LYS A 334 -2.77 -0.71 21.11
CA LYS A 334 -2.26 0.58 20.65
C LYS A 334 -0.89 0.95 21.23
N PHE A 335 -0.63 0.58 22.47
CA PHE A 335 0.56 1.03 23.19
C PHE A 335 1.40 -0.13 23.79
N GLY A 336 0.91 -1.37 23.77
CA GLY A 336 1.57 -2.57 24.31
C GLY A 336 0.92 -3.17 25.56
N GLU A 337 1.21 -4.44 25.87
CA GLU A 337 0.55 -5.18 26.97
C GLU A 337 1.00 -4.76 28.38
N ALA A 338 2.20 -4.17 28.52
CA ALA A 338 2.82 -3.88 29.82
C ALA A 338 2.33 -2.58 30.49
N ILE A 339 1.15 -2.07 30.11
CA ILE A 339 0.68 -0.73 30.48
C ILE A 339 -0.14 -0.75 31.75
N ILE A 340 0.12 0.24 32.60
CA ILE A 340 -0.69 0.53 33.77
C ILE A 340 -1.92 1.31 33.28
N TRP A 341 -3.11 0.74 33.51
CA TRP A 341 -4.37 1.36 33.13
C TRP A 341 -4.48 2.79 33.68
N PRO A 342 -4.79 3.81 32.86
CA PRO A 342 -4.96 5.18 33.35
C PRO A 342 -6.24 5.29 34.18
N THR A 343 -6.14 4.93 35.46
CA THR A 343 -7.25 4.94 36.41
C THR A 343 -7.55 6.32 36.97
N THR A 344 -6.62 7.27 36.88
CA THR A 344 -6.73 8.58 37.54
C THR A 344 -7.17 9.69 36.60
N ASP A 345 -6.66 9.75 35.37
CA ASP A 345 -7.01 10.79 34.41
C ASP A 345 -8.31 10.42 33.64
N LYS A 346 -9.41 11.08 34.02
CA LYS A 346 -10.72 10.91 33.39
C LYS A 346 -10.72 11.31 31.92
N LEU A 347 -9.95 12.33 31.54
CA LEU A 347 -9.92 12.86 30.18
C LEU A 347 -9.16 11.94 29.25
N ILE A 348 -8.04 11.35 29.71
CA ILE A 348 -7.34 10.30 28.94
C ILE A 348 -8.29 9.12 28.72
N ARG A 349 -9.02 8.70 29.75
CA ARG A 349 -10.00 7.62 29.62
C ARG A 349 -11.12 7.96 28.64
N LEU A 350 -11.68 9.17 28.73
CA LEU A 350 -12.71 9.66 27.81
C LEU A 350 -12.19 9.70 26.38
N ARG A 351 -10.98 10.24 26.16
CA ARG A 351 -10.32 10.30 24.85
C ARG A 351 -10.15 8.92 24.24
N LEU A 352 -9.55 7.99 24.99
CA LEU A 352 -9.33 6.61 24.54
C LEU A 352 -10.66 5.89 24.27
N PHE A 353 -11.68 6.13 25.10
CA PHE A 353 -12.99 5.54 24.92
C PHE A 353 -13.69 6.08 23.67
N LEU A 354 -13.69 7.39 23.47
CA LEU A 354 -14.28 8.00 22.28
C LEU A 354 -13.53 7.58 21.01
N GLU A 355 -12.21 7.47 21.05
CA GLU A 355 -11.43 6.96 19.92
C GLU A 355 -11.80 5.51 19.58
N LEU A 356 -11.89 4.63 20.59
CA LEU A 356 -12.36 3.25 20.41
C LEU A 356 -13.76 3.22 19.77
N ILE A 357 -14.72 3.98 20.28
CA ILE A 357 -16.09 3.91 19.79
C ILE A 357 -16.21 4.52 18.39
N LEU A 358 -15.69 5.73 18.18
CA LEU A 358 -15.90 6.49 16.95
C LEU A 358 -15.05 5.98 15.79
N VAL A 359 -13.79 5.61 16.05
CA VAL A 359 -12.83 5.22 15.01
C VAL A 359 -12.83 3.70 14.83
N ASP A 360 -12.65 2.92 15.89
CA ASP A 360 -12.50 1.46 15.76
C ASP A 360 -13.85 0.74 15.59
N LYS A 361 -14.86 1.07 16.40
CA LYS A 361 -16.16 0.36 16.36
C LYS A 361 -17.10 0.87 15.27
N LEU A 362 -17.23 2.19 15.12
CA LEU A 362 -18.13 2.78 14.13
C LEU A 362 -17.45 3.09 12.78
N ARG A 363 -16.11 3.03 12.70
CA ARG A 363 -15.35 3.31 11.46
C ARG A 363 -15.71 4.64 10.80
N LEU A 364 -15.95 5.67 11.62
CA LEU A 364 -16.26 7.00 11.12
C LEU A 364 -15.01 7.62 10.47
N ASP A 365 -15.22 8.46 9.46
CA ASP A 365 -14.16 9.26 8.89
C ASP A 365 -13.51 10.17 9.95
N SER A 366 -12.24 10.48 9.77
CA SER A 366 -11.44 11.25 10.74
C SER A 366 -12.09 12.59 11.10
N MET A 367 -12.70 13.27 10.12
CA MET A 367 -13.33 14.57 10.33
C MET A 367 -14.59 14.46 11.19
N LYS A 368 -15.48 13.51 10.89
CA LYS A 368 -16.71 13.26 11.65
C LYS A 368 -16.41 12.72 13.04
N ALA A 369 -15.45 11.82 13.18
CA ALA A 369 -14.99 11.31 14.47
C ALA A 369 -14.45 12.43 15.36
N GLY A 370 -13.62 13.31 14.79
CA GLY A 370 -13.08 14.47 15.51
C GLY A 370 -14.15 15.49 15.90
N LEU A 371 -15.10 15.78 15.02
CA LEU A 371 -16.24 16.68 15.30
C LEU A 371 -17.11 16.14 16.45
N LEU A 372 -17.40 14.84 16.44
CA LEU A 372 -18.15 14.15 17.50
C LEU A 372 -17.38 14.14 18.82
N ALA A 373 -16.09 13.83 18.78
CA ALA A 373 -15.23 13.87 19.97
C ALA A 373 -15.17 15.28 20.58
N TYR A 374 -15.08 16.32 19.74
CA TYR A 374 -15.16 17.71 20.19
C TYR A 374 -16.51 18.00 20.86
N TYR A 375 -17.61 17.65 20.21
CA TYR A 375 -18.95 17.82 20.75
C TYR A 375 -19.13 17.12 22.11
N PHE A 376 -18.74 15.85 22.20
CA PHE A 376 -18.85 15.05 23.42
C PHE A 376 -17.95 15.55 24.56
N SER A 377 -16.73 16.01 24.24
CA SER A 377 -15.86 16.63 25.26
C SER A 377 -16.48 17.90 25.84
N ASN A 378 -17.10 18.74 25.02
CA ASN A 378 -17.77 19.95 25.50
C ASN A 378 -19.04 19.67 26.32
N LEU A 379 -19.73 18.56 26.06
CA LEU A 379 -20.85 18.12 26.90
C LEU A 379 -20.41 17.70 28.32
N SER A 380 -19.18 17.26 28.50
CA SER A 380 -18.68 16.79 29.82
C SER A 380 -18.39 17.91 30.82
N ASN A 381 -18.36 19.18 30.37
CA ASN A 381 -18.04 20.38 31.15
C ASN A 381 -16.65 20.39 31.84
N GLU A 382 -15.71 19.51 31.47
CA GLU A 382 -14.40 19.43 32.14
C GLU A 382 -13.33 20.42 31.62
N ASN A 383 -13.73 21.46 30.85
CA ASN A 383 -12.85 22.49 30.25
C ASN A 383 -11.65 21.97 29.43
N SER A 384 -11.57 20.66 29.20
CA SER A 384 -10.41 20.01 28.64
C SER A 384 -10.77 19.32 27.35
N GLN A 385 -10.17 19.82 26.27
CA GLN A 385 -10.40 19.29 24.93
C GLN A 385 -9.51 18.07 24.69
N ILE A 386 -10.10 17.02 24.12
CA ILE A 386 -9.40 15.78 23.73
C ILE A 386 -9.02 15.77 22.24
N VAL A 387 -9.57 16.71 21.48
CA VAL A 387 -9.30 16.96 20.07
C VAL A 387 -9.13 18.47 19.86
N TYR A 388 -8.38 18.86 18.84
CA TYR A 388 -8.22 20.25 18.42
C TYR A 388 -8.36 20.37 16.90
N LEU A 389 -8.80 21.53 16.42
CA LEU A 389 -8.87 21.81 14.99
C LEU A 389 -7.49 22.29 14.53
N ASP A 390 -6.81 21.50 13.69
CA ASP A 390 -5.60 21.93 13.02
C ASP A 390 -5.99 22.85 11.85
N ILE A 391 -5.82 24.16 12.04
CA ILE A 391 -6.24 25.18 11.05
C ILE A 391 -5.52 24.98 9.71
N LYS A 392 -4.25 24.56 9.74
CA LYS A 392 -3.45 24.37 8.51
C LYS A 392 -3.95 23.17 7.73
N ALA A 393 -4.20 22.06 8.44
CA ALA A 393 -4.68 20.83 7.81
C ALA A 393 -6.21 20.81 7.61
N ARG A 394 -6.95 21.78 8.18
CA ARG A 394 -8.42 21.88 8.18
C ARG A 394 -9.12 20.61 8.69
N ILE A 395 -8.46 19.87 9.58
CA ILE A 395 -8.98 18.61 10.16
C ILE A 395 -8.90 18.63 11.68
N PHE A 396 -9.78 17.87 12.33
CA PHE A 396 -9.66 17.60 13.76
C PHE A 396 -8.57 16.57 14.00
N LYS A 397 -7.67 16.88 14.92
CA LYS A 397 -6.65 15.95 15.41
C LYS A 397 -6.93 15.60 16.86
N TRP A 398 -6.74 14.33 17.20
CA TRP A 398 -6.72 13.88 18.59
C TRP A 398 -5.50 14.46 19.28
N ARG A 399 -5.66 14.94 20.53
CA ARG A 399 -4.51 15.27 21.36
C ARG A 399 -3.66 14.01 21.53
N GLU A 400 -2.36 14.18 21.31
CA GLU A 400 -1.42 13.06 21.30
C GLU A 400 -1.16 12.54 22.71
N LEU A 401 -0.97 11.23 22.79
CA LEU A 401 -0.68 10.52 24.02
C LEU A 401 0.64 9.77 23.82
N GLU A 402 1.51 9.82 24.82
CA GLU A 402 2.75 9.05 24.84
C GLU A 402 2.78 8.09 26.04
N LEU A 403 3.64 7.08 25.94
CA LEU A 403 3.90 6.16 27.03
C LEU A 403 5.14 6.62 27.80
N ASN A 404 4.96 7.07 29.04
CA ASN A 404 6.04 7.44 29.95
C ASN A 404 6.02 6.52 31.17
N ASN A 405 7.07 5.71 31.37
CA ASN A 405 7.19 4.77 32.49
C ASN A 405 5.96 3.84 32.65
N LYS A 406 5.47 3.28 31.53
CA LYS A 406 4.26 2.43 31.46
C LYS A 406 2.94 3.14 31.80
N GLN A 407 2.96 4.46 31.98
CA GLN A 407 1.77 5.29 32.15
C GLN A 407 1.51 6.08 30.88
N ILE A 408 0.23 6.24 30.54
CA ILE A 408 -0.18 7.04 29.40
C ILE A 408 -0.30 8.48 29.86
N VAL A 409 0.41 9.39 29.20
CA VAL A 409 0.42 10.83 29.52
C VAL A 409 0.15 11.66 28.27
N TRP A 410 -0.34 12.88 28.46
CA TRP A 410 -0.45 13.85 27.36
C TRP A 410 0.93 14.30 26.90
N ILE A 411 1.13 14.37 25.59
CA ILE A 411 2.29 15.06 25.03
C ILE A 411 2.13 16.55 25.32
N LYS A 412 3.16 17.16 25.91
CA LYS A 412 3.15 18.57 26.35
C LYS A 412 3.43 19.54 25.22
#